data_AF-A0A2Z7B3J9-F1
#
_entry.id   AF-A0A2Z7B3J9-F1
#
_cell.length_a   1.000
_cell.length_b   1.000
_cell.length_c   1.000
_cell.angle_alpha   90.00
_cell.angle_beta   90.00
_cell.angle_gamma   90.00
#
_symmetry.space_group_name_H-M   'P 1'
#
loop_
_entity.id
_entity.type
_entity.pdbx_description
1 polymer ?
#
loop_
_entity_poly.entity_id
_entity_poly.type
_entity_poly.pdbx_seq_one_letter_code
_entity_poly.pdbx_strand_id
1 'polypeptide(L)'
;MAIESLGTLDLPMVVDLIRIFELKGPYCTLTMTNWFLQELSVIPRGSWGDVARRFTMIRWPPPPPPPPTPPSPPPPPKHYPPPSSAPQKLPPPPPPPPKQYPPPPPKSPPPPPPPKHYPPPPSPPPNPPPRPPSHPASPPPPNSPSTTPPYTPPIELQRALQVIQRFKSTITYDPLRITDTWTGNRICIDTSTYKGFICDTTISDNKLRVALVNFNGFNFDGNPLELTNFLDGLSDLIIFHANSNNFTGEVPSGISKVSSLFELDLSNNELKGGFPKAVLTATNLTFLDLRFNKLTGQLPPQVFTLDLDVLFLNNNQLVGNIPQNLGQTPVLYLTLANNNFQGPIPKSIGQASDTLLEALLLNNKLSGCLPYEIGLLRKTSLFDVSQNLLTGPIPQSFGCLENMRYLNLSYNKFYGAVPESLCRLSELSELTLKFNYFTQVGPECRKLIKNGVLDIKLNCVLDLPEQRSAGECESFFLMRNTCPDQKSLDYIPCKINYSASPEKSTPHRRLIDQPRTYAALQRH
;
A
#
# COMPACT_ATOMS: atom_id res chain seq x y z
N MET A 1 26.85 0.60 21.85
CA MET A 1 26.47 0.35 23.26
C MET A 1 24.96 0.30 23.52
N ALA A 2 24.08 0.90 22.70
CA ALA A 2 22.62 0.73 22.85
C ALA A 2 22.01 -0.46 22.06
N ILE A 3 22.84 -1.24 21.34
CA ILE A 3 22.40 -2.39 20.51
C ILE A 3 22.58 -3.73 21.26
N GLU A 4 23.27 -3.76 22.39
CA GLU A 4 23.58 -5.01 23.11
C GLU A 4 22.55 -5.45 24.16
N SER A 5 21.42 -4.73 24.34
CA SER A 5 20.38 -5.15 25.29
C SER A 5 19.04 -5.57 24.68
N LEU A 6 18.94 -5.70 23.36
CA LEU A 6 17.73 -6.18 22.69
C LEU A 6 18.01 -7.52 21.99
N GLY A 7 17.82 -8.60 22.74
CA GLY A 7 17.85 -9.96 22.22
C GLY A 7 16.69 -10.23 21.26
N THR A 8 17.03 -10.84 20.12
CA THR A 8 16.13 -11.40 19.08
C THR A 8 15.32 -10.40 18.26
N LEU A 9 16.02 -9.60 17.45
CA LEU A 9 15.52 -9.10 16.17
C LEU A 9 16.42 -9.63 15.05
N ASP A 10 15.84 -9.95 13.91
CA ASP A 10 16.52 -10.55 12.75
C ASP A 10 17.53 -9.55 12.14
N LEU A 11 18.78 -9.64 12.58
CA LEU A 11 19.88 -8.71 12.25
C LEU A 11 20.14 -8.47 10.74
N PRO A 12 19.88 -9.41 9.79
CA PRO A 12 20.17 -9.16 8.38
C PRO A 12 19.30 -8.06 7.76
N MET A 13 18.02 -7.94 8.19
CA MET A 13 17.06 -6.99 7.60
C MET A 13 17.36 -5.53 7.98
N VAL A 14 17.91 -5.32 9.19
CA VAL A 14 18.34 -4.01 9.68
C VAL A 14 19.64 -3.57 9.01
N VAL A 15 20.54 -4.52 8.71
CA VAL A 15 21.83 -4.25 8.03
C VAL A 15 21.63 -3.89 6.56
N ASP A 16 20.66 -4.49 5.87
CA ASP A 16 20.36 -4.16 4.47
C ASP A 16 19.66 -2.81 4.31
N LEU A 17 18.77 -2.43 5.25
CA LEU A 17 18.23 -1.07 5.32
C LEU A 17 19.36 -0.05 5.56
N ILE A 18 20.26 -0.30 6.51
CA ILE A 18 21.38 0.61 6.80
C ILE A 18 22.35 0.73 5.61
N ARG A 19 22.64 -0.35 4.87
CA ARG A 19 23.51 -0.31 3.69
C ARG A 19 22.93 0.46 2.50
N ILE A 20 21.61 0.44 2.32
CA ILE A 20 20.94 1.26 1.30
C ILE A 20 21.02 2.74 1.67
N PHE A 21 20.96 3.07 2.97
CA PHE A 21 21.04 4.46 3.45
C PHE A 21 22.46 5.04 3.54
N GLU A 22 23.50 4.22 3.70
CA GLU A 22 24.91 4.68 3.69
C GLU A 22 25.39 5.16 2.30
N LEU A 23 24.67 4.84 1.23
CA LEU A 23 25.05 5.22 -0.15
C LEU A 23 24.51 6.59 -0.61
N LYS A 24 23.59 7.24 0.13
CA LYS A 24 22.97 8.52 -0.28
C LYS A 24 22.95 9.62 0.79
N GLY A 25 24.05 9.75 1.55
CA GLY A 25 24.38 10.97 2.30
C GLY A 25 23.79 11.07 3.74
N PRO A 26 24.27 12.06 4.53
CA PRO A 26 24.15 12.09 6.00
C PRO A 26 22.76 12.44 6.56
N TYR A 27 21.73 12.61 5.71
CA TYR A 27 20.42 13.13 6.11
C TYR A 27 19.46 12.07 6.72
N CYS A 28 19.79 10.77 6.67
CA CYS A 28 18.87 9.69 7.08
C CYS A 28 19.20 8.98 8.40
N THR A 29 20.43 9.08 8.92
CA THR A 29 20.87 8.18 10.00
C THR A 29 20.53 8.65 11.42
N LEU A 30 20.22 9.93 11.65
CA LEU A 30 19.92 10.45 13.00
C LEU A 30 18.41 10.57 13.32
N THR A 31 17.59 10.87 12.33
CA THR A 31 16.14 11.11 12.47
C THR A 31 15.35 9.80 12.66
N MET A 32 15.80 8.71 12.04
CA MET A 32 15.13 7.40 12.06
C MET A 32 15.34 6.62 13.37
N THR A 33 16.48 6.79 14.05
CA THR A 33 16.78 6.11 15.32
C THR A 33 15.86 6.58 16.45
N ASN A 34 15.47 7.85 16.44
CA ASN A 34 14.48 8.39 17.37
C ASN A 34 13.04 7.99 16.99
N TRP A 35 12.74 7.84 15.69
CA TRP A 35 11.45 7.34 15.21
C TRP A 35 11.18 5.88 15.62
N PHE A 36 12.18 5.01 15.49
CA PHE A 36 12.09 3.59 15.90
C PHE A 36 11.81 3.43 17.41
N LEU A 37 12.26 4.38 18.23
CA LEU A 37 12.04 4.40 19.68
C LEU A 37 10.65 4.96 20.07
N GLN A 38 10.01 5.77 19.22
CA GLN A 38 8.73 6.41 19.52
C GLN A 38 7.54 5.52 19.15
N GLU A 39 7.63 4.70 18.09
CA GLU A 39 6.62 3.67 17.78
C GLU A 39 6.53 2.59 18.88
N LEU A 40 7.65 2.27 19.55
CA LEU A 40 7.68 1.34 20.68
C LEU A 40 7.04 1.91 21.98
N SER A 41 6.72 3.21 22.02
CA SER A 41 6.14 3.86 23.20
C SER A 41 4.61 3.82 23.26
N VAL A 42 3.95 3.28 22.21
CA VAL A 42 2.48 3.18 22.12
C VAL A 42 1.95 1.85 22.70
N ILE A 43 2.82 0.96 23.19
CA ILE A 43 2.44 -0.30 23.82
C ILE A 43 2.55 -0.19 25.36
N PRO A 44 1.48 -0.42 26.14
CA PRO A 44 1.53 -0.34 27.60
C PRO A 44 2.56 -1.31 28.19
N ARG A 45 3.41 -0.81 29.10
CA ARG A 45 4.36 -1.63 29.87
C ARG A 45 3.59 -2.60 30.79
N GLY A 46 3.45 -3.84 30.35
CA GLY A 46 2.83 -4.92 31.11
C GLY A 46 2.51 -6.19 30.32
N SER A 47 2.52 -6.15 28.97
CA SER A 47 2.13 -7.30 28.14
C SER A 47 3.28 -8.00 27.41
N TRP A 48 4.53 -7.82 27.86
CA TRP A 48 5.71 -8.37 27.17
C TRP A 48 5.78 -9.91 27.21
N GLY A 49 5.03 -10.58 28.10
CA GLY A 49 4.91 -12.04 28.15
C GLY A 49 3.90 -12.65 27.15
N ASP A 50 2.92 -11.86 26.68
CA ASP A 50 1.84 -12.35 25.80
C ASP A 50 2.02 -11.92 24.33
N VAL A 51 2.88 -10.94 24.04
CA VAL A 51 3.22 -10.55 22.66
C VAL A 51 4.14 -11.57 22.00
N ALA A 52 5.10 -12.15 22.74
CA ALA A 52 5.96 -13.22 22.23
C ALA A 52 5.20 -14.54 21.97
N ARG A 53 4.07 -14.78 22.68
CA ARG A 53 3.20 -15.95 22.47
C ARG A 53 2.06 -15.73 21.47
N ARG A 54 1.84 -14.50 20.97
CA ARG A 54 0.89 -14.23 19.86
C ARG A 54 1.54 -14.11 18.48
N PHE A 55 2.87 -14.01 18.41
CA PHE A 55 3.61 -14.05 17.14
C PHE A 55 4.18 -15.44 16.77
N THR A 56 3.94 -16.45 17.60
CA THR A 56 4.14 -17.87 17.24
C THR A 56 2.91 -18.68 17.63
N MET A 57 2.33 -19.39 16.66
CA MET A 57 1.09 -20.19 16.70
C MET A 57 -0.23 -19.43 16.49
N ILE A 58 -0.53 -19.12 15.23
CA ILE A 58 -1.87 -19.36 14.69
C ILE A 58 -1.76 -20.57 13.75
N ARG A 59 -2.00 -21.78 14.28
CA ARG A 59 -2.53 -22.87 13.46
C ARG A 59 -4.03 -22.62 13.37
N TRP A 60 -4.52 -22.26 12.19
CA TRP A 60 -5.94 -22.36 11.89
C TRP A 60 -6.31 -23.84 11.80
N PRO A 61 -7.46 -24.28 12.34
CA PRO A 61 -8.03 -25.58 12.00
C PRO A 61 -8.41 -25.59 10.50
N PRO A 62 -8.48 -26.76 9.84
CA PRO A 62 -8.96 -26.84 8.46
C PRO A 62 -10.38 -26.28 8.36
N PRO A 63 -10.76 -25.69 7.20
CA PRO A 63 -12.08 -25.11 7.01
C PRO A 63 -13.19 -26.17 7.16
N PRO A 64 -14.38 -25.82 7.66
CA PRO A 64 -15.52 -26.74 7.68
C PRO A 64 -15.92 -27.11 6.25
N PRO A 65 -16.45 -28.33 6.02
CA PRO A 65 -16.94 -28.72 4.70
C PRO A 65 -18.08 -27.78 4.25
N PRO A 66 -18.21 -27.53 2.93
CA PRO A 66 -19.27 -26.69 2.41
C PRO A 66 -20.65 -27.26 2.76
N PRO A 67 -21.66 -26.43 3.03
CA PRO A 67 -23.02 -26.91 3.27
C PRO A 67 -23.53 -27.67 2.04
N PRO A 68 -24.36 -28.71 2.21
CA PRO A 68 -24.93 -29.44 1.08
C PRO A 68 -25.71 -28.47 0.19
N THR A 69 -25.45 -28.55 -1.10
CA THR A 69 -26.16 -27.79 -2.13
C THR A 69 -27.66 -28.14 -2.07
N PRO A 70 -28.57 -27.15 -2.03
CA PRO A 70 -29.99 -27.43 -2.19
C PRO A 70 -30.24 -28.03 -3.58
N PRO A 71 -31.21 -28.96 -3.73
CA PRO A 71 -31.49 -29.58 -5.02
C PRO A 71 -31.89 -28.52 -6.04
N SER A 72 -31.28 -28.59 -7.22
CA SER A 72 -31.57 -27.73 -8.36
C SER A 72 -33.05 -27.85 -8.75
N PRO A 73 -33.75 -26.73 -9.05
CA PRO A 73 -35.11 -26.77 -9.57
C PRO A 73 -35.12 -27.50 -10.94
N PRO A 74 -36.22 -28.18 -11.29
CA PRO A 74 -36.31 -28.92 -12.55
C PRO A 74 -36.16 -27.98 -13.76
N PRO A 75 -35.60 -28.48 -14.88
CA PRO A 75 -35.36 -27.65 -16.06
C PRO A 75 -36.69 -27.16 -16.66
N PRO A 76 -36.74 -25.92 -17.19
CA PRO A 76 -37.92 -25.41 -17.86
C PRO A 76 -38.19 -26.21 -19.15
N PRO A 77 -39.46 -26.38 -19.54
CA PRO A 77 -39.83 -27.13 -20.74
C PRO A 77 -39.29 -26.47 -22.01
N LYS A 78 -38.83 -27.31 -22.93
CA LYS A 78 -38.37 -26.93 -24.27
C LYS A 78 -39.50 -26.23 -25.04
N HIS A 79 -39.28 -25.01 -25.49
CA HIS A 79 -40.17 -24.34 -26.45
C HIS A 79 -39.49 -24.16 -27.81
N TYR A 80 -40.09 -24.82 -28.81
CA TYR A 80 -39.94 -24.53 -30.24
C TYR A 80 -40.62 -23.18 -30.58
N PRO A 81 -40.18 -22.46 -31.63
CA PRO A 81 -40.76 -21.18 -31.98
C PRO A 81 -42.02 -21.34 -32.86
N PRO A 82 -43.01 -20.45 -32.70
CA PRO A 82 -43.88 -20.06 -33.80
C PRO A 82 -43.99 -18.52 -33.95
N PRO A 83 -44.60 -18.03 -35.05
CA PRO A 83 -44.22 -16.77 -35.68
C PRO A 83 -45.04 -15.53 -35.25
N SER A 84 -44.45 -14.36 -35.56
CA SER A 84 -45.01 -13.00 -35.75
C SER A 84 -46.51 -12.76 -35.52
N SER A 85 -46.86 -11.81 -34.62
CA SER A 85 -47.41 -10.48 -35.00
C SER A 85 -48.08 -9.71 -33.84
N ALA A 86 -47.86 -8.39 -33.85
CA ALA A 86 -48.68 -7.28 -33.30
C ALA A 86 -48.71 -7.01 -31.77
N PRO A 87 -48.96 -5.74 -31.36
CA PRO A 87 -48.36 -5.15 -30.16
C PRO A 87 -49.34 -5.01 -28.99
N GLN A 88 -48.88 -5.18 -27.74
CA GLN A 88 -49.36 -4.38 -26.59
C GLN A 88 -48.68 -4.68 -25.24
N LYS A 89 -48.56 -3.59 -24.47
CA LYS A 89 -48.55 -3.43 -23.00
C LYS A 89 -47.23 -3.60 -22.23
N LEU A 90 -46.82 -2.46 -21.66
CA LEU A 90 -45.79 -2.29 -20.64
C LEU A 90 -46.03 -3.20 -19.42
N PRO A 91 -45.00 -3.87 -18.87
CA PRO A 91 -45.13 -4.67 -17.67
C PRO A 91 -45.27 -3.78 -16.41
N PRO A 92 -45.97 -4.27 -15.36
CA PRO A 92 -46.14 -3.53 -14.11
C PRO A 92 -44.83 -3.42 -13.32
N PRO A 93 -44.68 -2.41 -12.45
CA PRO A 93 -43.46 -2.18 -11.68
C PRO A 93 -43.22 -3.29 -10.64
N PRO A 94 -41.95 -3.54 -10.27
CA PRO A 94 -41.58 -4.59 -9.33
C PRO A 94 -42.09 -4.30 -7.91
N PRO A 95 -42.33 -5.34 -7.09
CA PRO A 95 -42.83 -5.18 -5.73
C PRO A 95 -41.79 -4.50 -4.83
N PRO A 96 -42.24 -3.78 -3.78
CA PRO A 96 -41.36 -3.07 -2.87
C PRO A 96 -40.49 -4.03 -2.04
N PRO A 97 -39.29 -3.58 -1.61
CA PRO A 97 -38.37 -4.42 -0.83
C PRO A 97 -38.97 -4.79 0.54
N PRO A 98 -38.60 -5.95 1.10
CA PRO A 98 -39.11 -6.40 2.38
C PRO A 98 -38.70 -5.44 3.51
N LYS A 99 -39.64 -5.21 4.45
CA LYS A 99 -39.45 -4.38 5.64
C LYS A 99 -38.26 -4.88 6.45
N GLN A 100 -37.28 -4.00 6.68
CA GLN A 100 -36.19 -4.24 7.63
C GLN A 100 -36.75 -4.19 9.05
N TYR A 101 -36.66 -5.30 9.77
CA TYR A 101 -36.86 -5.32 11.22
C TYR A 101 -35.56 -4.91 11.92
N PRO A 102 -35.62 -4.08 12.97
CA PRO A 102 -34.43 -3.73 13.74
C PRO A 102 -33.83 -4.97 14.44
N PRO A 103 -32.50 -5.03 14.60
CA PRO A 103 -31.86 -6.13 15.29
C PRO A 103 -32.26 -6.18 16.78
N PRO A 104 -32.30 -7.37 17.39
CA PRO A 104 -32.62 -7.51 18.81
C PRO A 104 -31.52 -6.86 19.69
N PRO A 105 -31.89 -6.35 20.88
CA PRO A 105 -30.94 -5.70 21.78
C PRO A 105 -29.85 -6.67 22.27
N PRO A 106 -28.66 -6.16 22.64
CA PRO A 106 -27.58 -7.00 23.17
C PRO A 106 -28.00 -7.65 24.50
N LYS A 107 -27.58 -8.91 24.69
CA LYS A 107 -27.73 -9.61 25.98
C LYS A 107 -26.93 -8.88 27.06
N SER A 108 -27.57 -8.66 28.20
CA SER A 108 -26.96 -8.11 29.42
C SER A 108 -25.80 -9.00 29.92
N PRO A 109 -24.72 -8.40 30.46
CA PRO A 109 -23.58 -9.13 31.00
C PRO A 109 -23.96 -9.92 32.27
N PRO A 110 -23.24 -11.03 32.58
CA PRO A 110 -23.49 -11.84 33.77
C PRO A 110 -23.11 -11.10 35.06
N PRO A 111 -23.74 -11.44 36.20
CA PRO A 111 -23.47 -10.82 37.49
C PRO A 111 -22.07 -11.16 38.03
N PRO A 112 -21.49 -10.28 38.86
CA PRO A 112 -20.17 -10.50 39.44
C PRO A 112 -20.18 -11.67 40.46
N PRO A 113 -19.03 -12.35 40.65
CA PRO A 113 -18.90 -13.44 41.60
C PRO A 113 -18.98 -12.95 43.06
N PRO A 114 -19.38 -13.81 44.02
CA PRO A 114 -19.54 -13.44 45.42
C PRO A 114 -18.21 -13.09 46.11
N PRO A 115 -18.23 -12.30 47.20
CA PRO A 115 -17.02 -11.88 47.91
C PRO A 115 -16.30 -13.08 48.54
N LYS A 116 -14.98 -13.14 48.36
CA LYS A 116 -14.13 -14.07 49.11
C LYS A 116 -13.95 -13.54 50.53
N HIS A 117 -14.28 -14.37 51.53
CA HIS A 117 -13.94 -14.13 52.92
C HIS A 117 -12.42 -14.19 53.11
N TYR A 118 -11.84 -13.11 53.62
CA TYR A 118 -10.48 -13.07 54.14
C TYR A 118 -10.52 -13.19 55.68
N PRO A 119 -9.57 -13.91 56.31
CA PRO A 119 -9.47 -13.96 57.78
C PRO A 119 -9.00 -12.60 58.35
N PRO A 120 -9.31 -12.31 59.63
CA PRO A 120 -8.98 -11.01 60.24
C PRO A 120 -7.47 -10.84 60.46
N PRO A 121 -6.96 -9.59 60.41
CA PRO A 121 -5.56 -9.29 60.67
C PRO A 121 -5.21 -9.37 62.18
N PRO A 122 -3.94 -9.67 62.54
CA PRO A 122 -3.50 -9.72 63.93
C PRO A 122 -3.34 -8.34 64.56
N SER A 123 -3.47 -8.30 65.88
CA SER A 123 -3.45 -7.11 66.75
C SER A 123 -2.15 -6.30 66.67
N PRO A 124 -2.21 -4.95 66.81
CA PRO A 124 -1.02 -4.11 66.78
C PRO A 124 -0.22 -4.14 68.11
N PRO A 125 1.11 -3.92 68.08
CA PRO A 125 1.96 -3.87 69.27
C PRO A 125 1.81 -2.52 70.03
N PRO A 126 2.19 -2.46 71.32
CA PRO A 126 1.99 -1.28 72.16
C PRO A 126 2.94 -0.12 71.81
N ASN A 127 2.43 1.10 72.00
CA ASN A 127 3.12 2.36 71.68
C ASN A 127 4.36 2.63 72.56
N PRO A 128 5.42 3.25 72.00
CA PRO A 128 6.57 3.72 72.77
C PRO A 128 6.27 5.05 73.52
N PRO A 129 7.06 5.37 74.57
CA PRO A 129 6.80 6.54 75.43
C PRO A 129 7.20 7.88 74.79
N PRO A 130 6.68 9.01 75.32
CA PRO A 130 6.81 10.33 74.68
C PRO A 130 8.22 10.92 74.79
N ARG A 131 8.67 11.58 73.72
CA ARG A 131 9.94 12.32 73.64
C ARG A 131 9.76 13.78 74.14
N PRO A 132 10.79 14.42 74.74
CA PRO A 132 10.70 15.80 75.26
C PRO A 132 10.68 16.85 74.12
N PRO A 133 10.21 18.09 74.40
CA PRO A 133 10.01 19.11 73.37
C PRO A 133 11.32 19.75 72.91
N SER A 134 11.50 19.85 71.59
CA SER A 134 12.57 20.63 70.95
C SER A 134 12.02 21.93 70.34
N HIS A 135 12.86 22.97 70.42
CA HIS A 135 12.68 24.40 70.10
C HIS A 135 11.87 24.80 68.85
N PRO A 136 11.31 26.04 68.83
CA PRO A 136 10.50 26.53 67.71
C PRO A 136 11.30 26.65 66.40
N ALA A 137 10.68 26.19 65.32
CA ALA A 137 11.22 26.22 63.96
C ALA A 137 11.23 27.65 63.38
N SER A 138 12.32 27.98 62.69
CA SER A 138 12.46 29.19 61.87
C SER A 138 11.41 29.24 60.74
N PRO A 139 10.92 30.43 60.35
CA PRO A 139 9.93 30.55 59.28
C PRO A 139 10.54 30.17 57.91
N PRO A 140 9.72 29.62 56.99
CA PRO A 140 10.18 29.26 55.65
C PRO A 140 10.56 30.52 54.86
N PRO A 141 11.55 30.44 53.95
CA PRO A 141 11.89 31.57 53.09
C PRO A 141 10.70 31.91 52.17
N PRO A 142 10.52 33.18 51.79
CA PRO A 142 9.44 33.57 50.89
C PRO A 142 9.61 32.90 49.53
N ASN A 143 8.50 32.40 48.97
CA ASN A 143 8.44 31.94 47.58
C ASN A 143 8.91 33.07 46.66
N SER A 144 10.11 32.93 46.11
CA SER A 144 10.54 33.73 44.96
C SER A 144 9.57 33.42 43.81
N PRO A 145 8.98 34.45 43.16
CA PRO A 145 8.17 34.21 41.98
C PRO A 145 9.07 33.55 40.94
N SER A 146 8.65 32.40 40.42
CA SER A 146 9.27 31.77 39.26
C SER A 146 9.10 32.69 38.04
N THR A 147 9.92 33.72 37.93
CA THR A 147 10.01 34.58 36.75
C THR A 147 10.98 33.94 35.76
N THR A 148 10.65 32.76 35.25
CA THR A 148 11.19 32.35 33.96
C THR A 148 10.60 33.30 32.92
N PRO A 149 11.42 34.05 32.16
CA PRO A 149 10.91 34.97 31.15
C PRO A 149 10.04 34.20 30.14
N PRO A 150 8.99 34.84 29.58
CA PRO A 150 8.12 34.19 28.59
C PRO A 150 8.96 33.66 27.43
N TYR A 151 8.87 32.35 27.17
CA TYR A 151 9.56 31.74 26.04
C TYR A 151 9.05 32.37 24.75
N THR A 152 9.97 32.82 23.89
CA THR A 152 9.66 33.33 22.55
C THR A 152 10.26 32.36 21.53
N PRO A 153 9.44 31.70 20.69
CA PRO A 153 9.95 30.77 19.68
C PRO A 153 10.79 31.48 18.62
N PRO A 154 11.79 30.80 18.03
CA PRO A 154 12.46 31.26 16.82
C PRO A 154 11.48 31.65 15.72
N ILE A 155 11.87 32.58 14.84
CA ILE A 155 10.98 33.13 13.80
C ILE A 155 10.44 32.04 12.87
N GLU A 156 11.22 31.00 12.59
CA GLU A 156 10.84 29.83 11.80
C GLU A 156 9.69 29.05 12.47
N LEU A 157 9.81 28.78 13.78
CA LEU A 157 8.77 28.11 14.56
C LEU A 157 7.55 29.01 14.77
N GLN A 158 7.72 30.33 14.86
CA GLN A 158 6.61 31.27 14.94
C GLN A 158 5.72 31.23 13.68
N ARG A 159 6.33 31.15 12.49
CA ARG A 159 5.59 30.96 11.23
C ARG A 159 4.88 29.61 11.21
N ALA A 160 5.57 28.54 11.58
CA ALA A 160 4.97 27.22 11.64
C ALA A 160 3.75 27.19 12.57
N LEU A 161 3.85 27.80 13.76
CA LEU A 161 2.73 27.92 14.70
C LEU A 161 1.53 28.64 14.08
N GLN A 162 1.75 29.73 13.33
CA GLN A 162 0.65 30.43 12.65
C GLN A 162 -0.04 29.55 11.60
N VAL A 163 0.74 28.81 10.81
CA VAL A 163 0.23 27.88 9.80
C VAL A 163 -0.57 26.76 10.46
N ILE A 164 -0.03 26.16 11.52
CA ILE A 164 -0.67 25.07 12.26
C ILE A 164 -1.96 25.55 12.91
N GLN A 165 -1.99 26.71 13.56
CA GLN A 165 -3.19 27.22 14.19
C GLN A 165 -4.27 27.60 13.17
N ARG A 166 -3.88 28.14 12.00
CA ARG A 166 -4.80 28.38 10.89
C ARG A 166 -5.39 27.07 10.38
N PHE A 167 -4.57 26.05 10.16
CA PHE A 167 -5.01 24.74 9.71
C PHE A 167 -5.90 24.04 10.75
N LYS A 168 -5.55 24.11 12.04
CA LYS A 168 -6.37 23.63 13.15
C LYS A 168 -7.81 24.16 13.09
N SER A 169 -7.98 25.44 12.73
CA SER A 169 -9.32 26.04 12.63
C SER A 169 -10.21 25.46 11.52
N THR A 170 -9.62 24.73 10.57
CA THR A 170 -10.36 24.03 9.49
C THR A 170 -10.79 22.62 9.86
N ILE A 171 -10.17 22.03 10.89
CA ILE A 171 -10.51 20.70 11.38
C ILE A 171 -11.74 20.82 12.28
N THR A 172 -12.86 20.24 11.84
CA THR A 172 -14.12 20.25 12.59
C THR A 172 -14.40 18.92 13.29
N TYR A 173 -13.70 17.86 12.88
CA TYR A 173 -13.82 16.53 13.43
C TYR A 173 -12.42 15.93 13.62
N ASP A 174 -12.13 15.58 14.87
CA ASP A 174 -10.86 15.03 15.33
C ASP A 174 -11.17 13.97 16.41
N PRO A 175 -11.44 12.72 16.00
CA PRO A 175 -11.93 11.69 16.92
C PRO A 175 -10.88 11.28 17.96
N LEU A 176 -9.60 11.47 17.64
CA LEU A 176 -8.47 11.12 18.50
C LEU A 176 -8.01 12.29 19.38
N ARG A 177 -8.66 13.47 19.26
CA ARG A 177 -8.33 14.69 20.01
C ARG A 177 -6.85 15.07 19.89
N ILE A 178 -6.27 14.89 18.70
CA ILE A 178 -4.87 15.23 18.44
C ILE A 178 -4.67 16.74 18.54
N THR A 179 -5.60 17.52 17.99
CA THR A 179 -5.56 18.99 17.94
C THR A 179 -5.65 19.63 19.33
N ASP A 180 -6.16 18.93 20.34
CA ASP A 180 -6.13 19.37 21.75
C ASP A 180 -4.69 19.55 22.25
N THR A 181 -3.73 18.82 21.69
CA THR A 181 -2.30 18.94 22.03
C THR A 181 -1.64 20.17 21.39
N TRP A 182 -2.27 20.80 20.38
CA TRP A 182 -1.70 21.91 19.62
C TRP A 182 -1.94 23.24 20.35
N THR A 183 -1.32 23.40 21.51
CA THR A 183 -1.50 24.55 22.41
C THR A 183 -0.17 25.16 22.83
N GLY A 184 -0.17 26.47 23.11
CA GLY A 184 1.03 27.20 23.51
C GLY A 184 2.00 27.44 22.36
N ASN A 185 3.20 27.92 22.71
CA ASN A 185 4.22 28.36 21.76
C ASN A 185 5.52 27.52 21.82
N ARG A 186 5.50 26.39 22.52
CA ARG A 186 6.68 25.52 22.76
C ARG A 186 6.71 24.29 21.87
N ILE A 187 6.25 24.43 20.62
CA ILE A 187 6.43 23.39 19.58
C ILE A 187 7.91 22.99 19.53
N CYS A 188 8.19 21.72 19.27
CA CYS A 188 9.55 21.14 19.23
C CYS A 188 10.30 21.05 20.56
N ILE A 189 9.81 21.67 21.64
CA ILE A 189 10.44 21.65 22.97
C ILE A 189 9.66 20.76 23.92
N ASP A 190 8.34 20.86 23.89
CA ASP A 190 7.46 20.03 24.69
C ASP A 190 6.87 18.92 23.82
N THR A 191 7.38 17.70 24.01
CA THR A 191 6.98 16.50 23.26
C THR A 191 5.56 16.04 23.58
N SER A 192 4.91 16.60 24.61
CA SER A 192 3.50 16.34 24.92
C SER A 192 2.55 17.24 24.12
N THR A 193 3.07 18.28 23.48
CA THR A 193 2.31 19.24 22.66
C THR A 193 2.59 19.04 21.17
N TYR A 194 1.69 19.52 20.32
CA TYR A 194 1.83 19.45 18.85
C TYR A 194 2.06 18.02 18.34
N LYS A 195 1.28 17.06 18.86
CA LYS A 195 1.34 15.67 18.38
C LYS A 195 1.10 15.64 16.87
N GLY A 196 1.96 14.90 16.16
CA GLY A 196 1.99 14.85 14.69
C GLY A 196 3.03 15.79 14.06
N PHE A 197 3.66 16.68 14.81
CA PHE A 197 4.76 17.54 14.33
C PHE A 197 6.08 17.12 14.96
N ILE A 198 7.09 16.90 14.12
CA ILE A 198 8.45 16.60 14.54
C ILE A 198 9.39 17.64 13.95
N CYS A 199 10.32 18.11 14.78
CA CYS A 199 11.23 19.17 14.43
C CYS A 199 12.66 18.65 14.37
N ASP A 200 13.43 19.25 13.49
CA ASP A 200 14.85 18.96 13.37
C ASP A 200 15.63 20.23 13.07
N THR A 201 16.94 20.18 13.31
CA THR A 201 17.85 21.29 13.07
C THR A 201 18.47 21.14 11.70
N THR A 202 18.27 22.13 10.84
CA THR A 202 18.83 22.14 9.48
C THR A 202 20.36 22.16 9.51
N ILE A 203 21.00 21.26 8.77
CA ILE A 203 22.48 21.19 8.71
C ILE A 203 23.08 22.45 8.04
N SER A 204 22.36 23.04 7.09
CA SER A 204 22.85 24.17 6.28
C SER A 204 22.97 25.48 7.05
N ASP A 205 22.06 25.76 7.99
CA ASP A 205 22.05 27.01 8.75
C ASP A 205 21.78 26.84 10.25
N ASN A 206 21.79 25.60 10.75
CA ASN A 206 21.69 25.24 12.15
C ASN A 206 20.43 25.80 12.85
N LYS A 207 19.29 25.81 12.14
CA LYS A 207 18.02 26.33 12.65
C LYS A 207 17.01 25.22 12.90
N LEU A 208 16.36 25.29 14.06
CA LEU A 208 15.29 24.36 14.43
C LEU A 208 14.00 24.70 13.66
N ARG A 209 13.48 23.74 12.90
CA ARG A 209 12.27 23.88 12.07
C ARG A 209 11.38 22.65 12.19
N VAL A 210 10.13 22.77 11.77
CA VAL A 210 9.25 21.60 11.61
C VAL A 210 9.71 20.84 10.37
N ALA A 211 10.31 19.67 10.59
CA ALA A 211 10.93 18.86 9.54
C ALA A 211 10.01 17.73 9.06
N LEU A 212 9.12 17.24 9.93
CA LEU A 212 8.19 16.17 9.61
C LEU A 212 6.81 16.46 10.17
N VAL A 213 5.80 16.15 9.37
CA VAL A 213 4.40 16.14 9.79
C VAL A 213 3.81 14.77 9.47
N ASN A 214 3.27 14.13 10.49
CA ASN A 214 2.64 12.81 10.41
C ASN A 214 1.23 12.89 10.98
N PHE A 215 0.26 12.83 10.08
CA PHE A 215 -1.17 12.79 10.34
C PHE A 215 -1.79 11.43 10.03
N ASN A 216 -0.98 10.38 9.89
CA ASN A 216 -1.48 9.06 9.50
C ASN A 216 -2.53 8.54 10.50
N GLY A 217 -3.68 8.14 9.97
CA GLY A 217 -4.76 7.52 10.75
C GLY A 217 -5.45 8.47 11.76
N PHE A 218 -5.21 9.79 11.68
CA PHE A 218 -5.86 10.73 12.59
C PHE A 218 -7.35 10.92 12.28
N ASN A 219 -7.78 10.56 11.06
CA ASN A 219 -9.16 10.67 10.62
C ASN A 219 -9.71 12.10 10.79
N PHE A 220 -8.88 13.09 10.46
CA PHE A 220 -9.29 14.49 10.44
C PHE A 220 -10.33 14.72 9.36
N ASP A 221 -11.37 15.48 9.72
CA ASP A 221 -12.41 15.91 8.79
C ASP A 221 -12.83 17.37 9.05
N GLY A 222 -13.32 18.02 8.01
CA GLY A 222 -13.63 19.45 7.93
C GLY A 222 -14.46 19.74 6.69
N ASN A 223 -15.19 20.86 6.71
CA ASN A 223 -16.11 21.21 5.64
C ASN A 223 -15.80 22.62 5.07
N PRO A 224 -14.83 22.76 4.14
CA PRO A 224 -13.91 21.74 3.62
C PRO A 224 -12.59 21.65 4.41
N LEU A 225 -11.97 20.46 4.47
CA LEU A 225 -10.62 20.26 4.98
C LEU A 225 -9.62 20.20 3.81
N GLU A 226 -9.00 21.33 3.47
CA GLU A 226 -8.05 21.42 2.36
C GLU A 226 -6.61 21.64 2.86
N LEU A 227 -5.63 21.19 2.06
CA LEU A 227 -4.20 21.41 2.31
C LEU A 227 -3.67 22.73 1.72
N THR A 228 -4.55 23.55 1.14
CA THR A 228 -4.21 24.84 0.56
C THR A 228 -3.56 25.76 1.61
N ASN A 229 -2.43 26.39 1.27
CA ASN A 229 -1.64 27.25 2.18
C ASN A 229 -0.97 26.53 3.37
N PHE A 230 -1.11 25.20 3.50
CA PHE A 230 -0.47 24.44 4.58
C PHE A 230 0.98 24.11 4.23
N LEU A 231 1.20 23.41 3.11
CA LEU A 231 2.54 22.92 2.73
C LEU A 231 3.50 24.05 2.38
N ASP A 232 3.06 25.10 1.67
CA ASP A 232 3.90 26.27 1.39
C ASP A 232 4.14 27.17 2.61
N GLY A 233 3.34 27.03 3.65
CA GLY A 233 3.61 27.64 4.95
C GLY A 233 4.73 26.94 5.73
N LEU A 234 5.01 25.68 5.41
CA LEU A 234 6.05 24.84 6.01
C LEU A 234 7.11 24.48 4.95
N SER A 235 7.79 25.50 4.41
CA SER A 235 8.74 25.38 3.29
C SER A 235 9.92 24.45 3.52
N ASP A 236 10.23 24.12 4.78
CA ASP A 236 11.38 23.31 5.18
C ASP A 236 11.01 21.86 5.50
N LEU A 237 9.78 21.46 5.16
CA LEU A 237 9.30 20.12 5.42
C LEU A 237 10.08 19.09 4.57
N ILE A 238 10.46 18.00 5.20
CA ILE A 238 11.16 16.87 4.58
C ILE A 238 10.18 15.72 4.36
N ILE A 239 9.30 15.47 5.34
CA ILE A 239 8.34 14.36 5.29
C ILE A 239 6.95 14.89 5.58
N PHE A 240 6.02 14.65 4.65
CA PHE A 240 4.59 14.86 4.87
C PHE A 240 3.83 13.55 4.72
N HIS A 241 3.34 13.01 5.83
CA HIS A 241 2.48 11.83 5.83
C HIS A 241 1.09 12.20 6.34
N ALA A 242 0.07 11.93 5.55
CA ALA A 242 -1.32 12.29 5.81
C ALA A 242 -2.30 11.18 5.41
N ASN A 243 -1.84 9.93 5.46
CA ASN A 243 -2.64 8.75 5.15
C ASN A 243 -3.91 8.67 6.02
N SER A 244 -5.03 8.26 5.44
CA SER A 244 -6.27 7.94 6.17
C SER A 244 -6.84 9.13 6.94
N ASN A 245 -7.09 10.20 6.19
CA ASN A 245 -7.84 11.38 6.62
C ASN A 245 -8.94 11.69 5.60
N ASN A 246 -9.68 12.77 5.80
CA ASN A 246 -10.71 13.24 4.88
C ASN A 246 -10.28 14.51 4.14
N PHE A 247 -9.01 14.62 3.75
CA PHE A 247 -8.53 15.79 3.00
C PHE A 247 -9.23 15.90 1.64
N THR A 248 -9.82 17.06 1.37
CA THR A 248 -10.55 17.39 0.14
C THR A 248 -9.78 18.43 -0.68
N GLY A 249 -10.37 18.88 -1.79
CA GLY A 249 -9.75 19.84 -2.70
C GLY A 249 -8.72 19.18 -3.62
N GLU A 250 -7.83 19.97 -4.19
CA GLU A 250 -6.71 19.48 -5.02
C GLU A 250 -5.45 19.35 -4.17
N VAL A 251 -4.49 18.55 -4.65
CA VAL A 251 -3.13 18.55 -4.09
C VAL A 251 -2.53 19.95 -4.32
N PRO A 252 -2.10 20.67 -3.26
CA PRO A 252 -1.83 22.09 -3.35
C PRO A 252 -0.58 22.38 -4.20
N SER A 253 -0.65 23.42 -5.03
CA SER A 253 0.48 23.87 -5.85
C SER A 253 1.68 24.36 -5.04
N GLY A 254 1.47 24.66 -3.76
CA GLY A 254 2.50 25.09 -2.81
C GLY A 254 3.65 24.11 -2.63
N ILE A 255 3.48 22.82 -2.99
CA ILE A 255 4.53 21.79 -2.94
C ILE A 255 5.80 22.22 -3.70
N SER A 256 5.65 22.99 -4.79
CA SER A 256 6.81 23.47 -5.55
C SER A 256 7.76 24.39 -4.76
N LYS A 257 7.29 24.94 -3.63
CA LYS A 257 8.09 25.79 -2.72
C LYS A 257 8.79 24.99 -1.62
N VAL A 258 8.43 23.72 -1.44
CA VAL A 258 8.99 22.84 -0.40
C VAL A 258 10.12 22.02 -1.02
N SER A 259 11.24 22.69 -1.33
CA SER A 259 12.36 22.05 -2.05
C SER A 259 13.05 20.94 -1.26
N SER A 260 12.86 20.89 0.06
CA SER A 260 13.41 19.86 0.95
C SER A 260 12.58 18.58 0.99
N LEU A 261 11.40 18.55 0.36
CA LEU A 261 10.46 17.44 0.49
C LEU A 261 11.06 16.16 -0.11
N PHE A 262 11.15 15.13 0.73
CA PHE A 262 11.72 13.82 0.45
C PHE A 262 10.64 12.75 0.34
N GLU A 263 9.64 12.79 1.24
CA GLU A 263 8.48 11.89 1.18
C GLU A 263 7.16 12.67 1.24
N LEU A 264 6.25 12.28 0.35
CA LEU A 264 4.88 12.78 0.31
C LEU A 264 3.90 11.62 0.25
N ASP A 265 3.19 11.39 1.35
CA ASP A 265 2.10 10.44 1.45
C ASP A 265 0.78 11.19 1.70
N LEU A 266 -0.08 11.22 0.68
CA LEU A 266 -1.45 11.75 0.74
C LEU A 266 -2.49 10.64 0.50
N SER A 267 -2.10 9.39 0.71
CA SER A 267 -2.94 8.25 0.39
C SER A 267 -4.21 8.18 1.23
N ASN A 268 -5.25 7.52 0.73
CA ASN A 268 -6.50 7.31 1.45
C ASN A 268 -7.13 8.63 1.96
N ASN A 269 -7.45 9.51 1.01
CA ASN A 269 -8.10 10.81 1.24
C ASN A 269 -9.20 11.04 0.18
N GLU A 270 -9.78 12.24 0.18
CA GLU A 270 -10.85 12.66 -0.73
C GLU A 270 -10.37 13.67 -1.79
N LEU A 271 -9.06 13.65 -2.10
CA LEU A 271 -8.42 14.60 -3.01
C LEU A 271 -8.90 14.40 -4.45
N LYS A 272 -9.17 15.51 -5.13
CA LYS A 272 -9.69 15.59 -6.50
C LYS A 272 -8.73 16.35 -7.41
N GLY A 273 -9.15 16.60 -8.64
CA GLY A 273 -8.34 17.31 -9.64
C GLY A 273 -7.46 16.36 -10.45
N GLY A 274 -6.49 16.94 -11.17
CA GLY A 274 -5.53 16.20 -11.98
C GLY A 274 -4.31 15.72 -11.18
N PHE A 275 -3.37 15.04 -11.86
CA PHE A 275 -2.04 14.82 -11.29
C PHE A 275 -1.36 16.16 -10.94
N PRO A 276 -0.79 16.32 -9.73
CA PRO A 276 -0.24 17.59 -9.28
C PRO A 276 1.06 17.95 -10.00
N LYS A 277 0.95 18.80 -11.04
CA LYS A 277 2.11 19.27 -11.81
C LYS A 277 3.17 19.97 -10.95
N ALA A 278 2.79 20.57 -9.82
CA ALA A 278 3.74 21.18 -8.90
C ALA A 278 4.70 20.18 -8.25
N VAL A 279 4.32 18.90 -8.12
CA VAL A 279 5.22 17.84 -7.63
C VAL A 279 6.35 17.57 -8.63
N LEU A 280 6.15 17.89 -9.91
CA LEU A 280 7.18 17.68 -10.94
C LEU A 280 8.43 18.55 -10.73
N THR A 281 8.36 19.58 -9.89
CA THR A 281 9.50 20.45 -9.56
C THR A 281 10.18 20.07 -8.24
N ALA A 282 9.68 19.07 -7.51
CA ALA A 282 10.25 18.62 -6.24
C ALA A 282 11.43 17.66 -6.50
N THR A 283 12.62 18.22 -6.71
CA THR A 283 13.81 17.46 -7.16
C THR A 283 14.41 16.52 -6.11
N ASN A 284 14.05 16.68 -4.84
CA ASN A 284 14.54 15.83 -3.74
C ASN A 284 13.54 14.73 -3.35
N LEU A 285 12.36 14.69 -3.98
CA LEU A 285 11.30 13.75 -3.64
C LEU A 285 11.69 12.35 -4.13
N THR A 286 11.64 11.37 -3.25
CA THR A 286 11.93 9.95 -3.56
C THR A 286 10.72 9.05 -3.36
N PHE A 287 9.74 9.48 -2.56
CA PHE A 287 8.51 8.73 -2.28
C PHE A 287 7.29 9.59 -2.56
N LEU A 288 6.43 9.13 -3.49
CA LEU A 288 5.15 9.75 -3.78
C LEU A 288 4.02 8.72 -3.72
N ASP A 289 3.15 8.88 -2.72
CA ASP A 289 1.95 8.07 -2.56
C ASP A 289 0.68 8.93 -2.61
N LEU A 290 -0.10 8.75 -3.68
CA LEU A 290 -1.39 9.41 -3.91
C LEU A 290 -2.53 8.39 -4.05
N ARG A 291 -2.33 7.14 -3.63
CA ARG A 291 -3.31 6.07 -3.82
C ARG A 291 -4.60 6.30 -3.02
N PHE A 292 -5.70 5.66 -3.44
CA PHE A 292 -7.02 5.80 -2.79
C PHE A 292 -7.47 7.25 -2.65
N ASN A 293 -7.48 7.96 -3.78
CA ASN A 293 -8.02 9.31 -3.90
C ASN A 293 -9.04 9.36 -5.07
N LYS A 294 -9.46 10.56 -5.47
CA LYS A 294 -10.38 10.81 -6.58
C LYS A 294 -9.69 11.59 -7.71
N LEU A 295 -8.39 11.37 -7.91
CA LEU A 295 -7.62 12.04 -8.97
C LEU A 295 -8.10 11.60 -10.35
N THR A 296 -8.19 12.55 -11.28
CA THR A 296 -8.75 12.39 -12.62
C THR A 296 -7.77 12.89 -13.68
N GLY A 297 -8.16 12.81 -14.96
CA GLY A 297 -7.35 13.35 -16.06
C GLY A 297 -6.18 12.44 -16.45
N GLN A 298 -5.34 12.95 -17.34
CA GLN A 298 -4.21 12.21 -17.90
C GLN A 298 -2.95 12.40 -17.07
N LEU A 299 -2.12 11.35 -17.05
CA LEU A 299 -0.82 11.39 -16.42
C LEU A 299 0.19 12.13 -17.33
N PRO A 300 0.87 13.18 -16.86
CA PRO A 300 1.87 13.88 -17.67
C PRO A 300 3.12 13.01 -17.86
N PRO A 301 3.76 12.99 -19.04
CA PRO A 301 4.98 12.21 -19.30
C PRO A 301 6.11 12.46 -18.29
N GLN A 302 6.23 13.69 -17.80
CA GLN A 302 7.25 14.11 -16.84
C GLN A 302 7.20 13.35 -15.51
N VAL A 303 6.10 12.65 -15.19
CA VAL A 303 6.04 11.81 -13.99
C VAL A 303 7.11 10.71 -14.03
N PHE A 304 7.39 10.15 -15.21
CA PHE A 304 8.37 9.07 -15.38
C PHE A 304 9.79 9.60 -15.54
N THR A 305 10.03 10.89 -15.32
CA THR A 305 11.37 11.47 -15.24
C THR A 305 11.70 11.99 -13.85
N LEU A 306 10.79 11.83 -12.88
CA LEU A 306 11.07 12.15 -11.48
C LEU A 306 11.98 11.08 -10.87
N ASP A 307 12.98 11.51 -10.10
CA ASP A 307 13.94 10.65 -9.40
C ASP A 307 13.33 10.01 -8.13
N LEU A 308 12.25 9.25 -8.34
CA LEU A 308 11.51 8.55 -7.31
C LEU A 308 11.99 7.10 -7.19
N ASP A 309 11.99 6.57 -5.96
CA ASP A 309 12.08 5.13 -5.69
C ASP A 309 10.69 4.48 -5.70
N VAL A 310 9.67 5.21 -5.23
CA VAL A 310 8.28 4.72 -5.09
C VAL A 310 7.29 5.69 -5.71
N LEU A 311 6.43 5.18 -6.60
CA LEU A 311 5.33 5.92 -7.22
C LEU A 311 4.02 5.14 -7.15
N PHE A 312 3.16 5.51 -6.21
CA PHE A 312 1.86 4.87 -5.99
C PHE A 312 0.70 5.77 -6.39
N LEU A 313 -0.02 5.38 -7.44
CA LEU A 313 -1.17 6.12 -8.00
C LEU A 313 -2.43 5.25 -8.08
N ASN A 314 -2.44 4.08 -7.44
CA ASN A 314 -3.54 3.13 -7.56
C ASN A 314 -4.84 3.62 -6.92
N ASN A 315 -5.96 3.04 -7.36
CA ASN A 315 -7.28 3.35 -6.81
C ASN A 315 -7.63 4.84 -6.93
N ASN A 316 -7.49 5.36 -8.15
CA ASN A 316 -7.88 6.71 -8.56
C ASN A 316 -8.80 6.60 -9.79
N GLN A 317 -9.08 7.72 -10.45
CA GLN A 317 -9.90 7.82 -11.66
C GLN A 317 -9.08 8.36 -12.85
N LEU A 318 -7.77 8.10 -12.88
CA LEU A 318 -6.87 8.54 -13.95
C LEU A 318 -7.24 7.87 -15.27
N VAL A 319 -7.13 8.61 -16.38
CA VAL A 319 -7.57 8.20 -17.72
C VAL A 319 -6.47 8.42 -18.77
N GLY A 320 -6.74 8.01 -20.01
CA GLY A 320 -5.82 8.16 -21.13
C GLY A 320 -4.81 7.04 -21.21
N ASN A 321 -3.82 7.19 -22.08
CA ASN A 321 -2.78 6.18 -22.25
C ASN A 321 -1.68 6.36 -21.19
N ILE A 322 -1.02 5.27 -20.81
CA ILE A 322 0.24 5.37 -20.07
C ILE A 322 1.25 6.10 -20.98
N PRO A 323 1.91 7.19 -20.50
CA PRO A 323 2.87 7.92 -21.29
C PRO A 323 3.96 7.05 -21.92
N GLN A 324 4.33 7.35 -23.17
CA GLN A 324 5.26 6.54 -23.96
C GLN A 324 6.68 6.53 -23.40
N ASN A 325 7.04 7.41 -22.47
CA ASN A 325 8.34 7.46 -21.81
C ASN A 325 8.37 6.69 -20.48
N LEU A 326 7.41 5.78 -20.21
CA LEU A 326 7.41 4.89 -19.03
C LEU A 326 8.80 4.28 -18.74
N GLY A 327 9.50 3.85 -19.79
CA GLY A 327 10.85 3.30 -19.72
C GLY A 327 11.93 4.18 -19.12
N GLN A 328 11.74 5.50 -19.07
CA GLN A 328 12.71 6.45 -18.50
C GLN A 328 12.62 6.51 -16.98
N THR A 329 11.69 5.78 -16.37
CA THR A 329 11.42 5.88 -14.94
C THR A 329 12.58 5.30 -14.11
N PRO A 330 13.09 6.06 -13.12
CA PRO A 330 14.01 5.54 -12.12
C PRO A 330 13.29 4.76 -11.01
N VAL A 331 11.95 4.75 -11.02
CA VAL A 331 11.11 4.10 -10.02
C VAL A 331 11.39 2.61 -9.90
N LEU A 332 11.53 2.16 -8.65
CA LEU A 332 11.70 0.76 -8.29
C LEU A 332 10.34 0.08 -8.10
N TYR A 333 9.39 0.76 -7.45
CA TYR A 333 8.06 0.24 -7.11
C TYR A 333 6.97 1.11 -7.71
N LEU A 334 6.31 0.61 -8.76
CA LEU A 334 5.28 1.32 -9.50
C LEU A 334 3.92 0.66 -9.34
N THR A 335 2.89 1.42 -8.99
CA THR A 335 1.50 0.95 -9.12
C THR A 335 0.59 2.00 -9.76
N LEU A 336 -0.01 1.59 -10.88
CA LEU A 336 -1.06 2.30 -11.60
C LEU A 336 -2.39 1.53 -11.54
N ALA A 337 -2.48 0.54 -10.66
CA ALA A 337 -3.62 -0.38 -10.56
C ALA A 337 -4.95 0.34 -10.27
N ASN A 338 -6.07 -0.28 -10.63
CA ASN A 338 -7.41 0.21 -10.30
C ASN A 338 -7.63 1.68 -10.76
N ASN A 339 -7.40 1.93 -12.05
CA ASN A 339 -7.62 3.22 -12.71
C ASN A 339 -8.39 3.00 -14.03
N ASN A 340 -8.46 4.01 -14.88
CA ASN A 340 -9.09 3.94 -16.21
C ASN A 340 -8.08 4.13 -17.35
N PHE A 341 -6.82 3.71 -17.16
CA PHE A 341 -5.81 3.78 -18.22
C PHE A 341 -6.19 2.90 -19.42
N GLN A 342 -5.94 3.40 -20.62
CA GLN A 342 -6.32 2.80 -21.90
C GLN A 342 -5.10 2.63 -22.81
N GLY A 343 -5.32 2.04 -23.99
CA GLY A 343 -4.28 1.83 -24.99
C GLY A 343 -3.25 0.76 -24.59
N PRO A 344 -2.16 0.61 -25.35
CA PRO A 344 -1.15 -0.40 -25.12
C PRO A 344 -0.19 -0.03 -23.98
N ILE A 345 0.42 -1.07 -23.40
CA ILE A 345 1.61 -0.91 -22.57
C ILE A 345 2.73 -0.34 -23.47
N PRO A 346 3.35 0.80 -23.10
CA PRO A 346 4.42 1.39 -23.91
C PRO A 346 5.60 0.44 -24.09
N LYS A 347 6.09 0.32 -25.33
CA LYS A 347 7.30 -0.46 -25.66
C LYS A 347 8.53 0.00 -24.88
N SER A 348 8.58 1.29 -24.50
CA SER A 348 9.67 1.83 -23.70
C SER A 348 9.84 1.13 -22.37
N ILE A 349 8.86 0.39 -21.83
CA ILE A 349 8.97 -0.29 -20.55
C ILE A 349 10.27 -1.10 -20.38
N GLY A 350 10.80 -1.70 -21.46
CA GLY A 350 12.07 -2.43 -21.41
C GLY A 350 13.31 -1.58 -21.10
N GLN A 351 13.22 -0.25 -21.27
CA GLN A 351 14.28 0.70 -20.89
C GLN A 351 14.38 0.87 -19.37
N ALA A 352 13.33 0.51 -18.61
CA ALA A 352 13.34 0.50 -17.14
C ALA A 352 13.93 -0.81 -16.57
N SER A 353 14.64 -1.60 -17.38
CA SER A 353 15.20 -2.91 -17.01
C SER A 353 16.22 -2.84 -15.87
N ASP A 354 16.85 -1.69 -15.69
CA ASP A 354 17.84 -1.48 -14.63
C ASP A 354 17.25 -0.97 -13.30
N THR A 355 16.01 -0.48 -13.32
CA THR A 355 15.40 0.24 -12.20
C THR A 355 14.18 -0.51 -11.66
N LEU A 356 13.26 -0.93 -12.53
CA LEU A 356 11.95 -1.43 -12.13
C LEU A 356 12.02 -2.83 -11.46
N LEU A 357 11.58 -2.92 -10.21
CA LEU A 357 11.55 -4.15 -9.41
C LEU A 357 10.14 -4.76 -9.31
N GLU A 358 9.13 -3.91 -9.17
CA GLU A 358 7.72 -4.33 -9.09
C GLU A 358 6.84 -3.35 -9.87
N ALA A 359 5.94 -3.88 -10.70
CA ALA A 359 4.97 -3.07 -11.43
C ALA A 359 3.57 -3.68 -11.42
N LEU A 360 2.61 -2.88 -10.94
CA LEU A 360 1.18 -3.20 -10.91
C LEU A 360 0.41 -2.32 -11.87
N LEU A 361 -0.14 -2.93 -12.92
CA LEU A 361 -0.99 -2.30 -13.94
C LEU A 361 -2.40 -2.93 -13.98
N LEU A 362 -2.74 -3.76 -12.99
CA LEU A 362 -3.99 -4.51 -12.96
C LEU A 362 -5.25 -3.61 -12.88
N ASN A 363 -6.38 -4.16 -13.29
CA ASN A 363 -7.69 -3.52 -13.23
C ASN A 363 -7.69 -2.12 -13.87
N ASN A 364 -7.38 -2.09 -15.16
CA ASN A 364 -7.44 -0.92 -16.03
C ASN A 364 -8.19 -1.30 -17.33
N LYS A 365 -8.13 -0.43 -18.34
CA LYS A 365 -8.67 -0.68 -19.69
C LYS A 365 -7.55 -0.81 -20.72
N LEU A 366 -6.36 -1.28 -20.30
CA LEU A 366 -5.22 -1.47 -21.19
C LEU A 366 -5.56 -2.51 -22.26
N SER A 367 -5.12 -2.29 -23.49
CA SER A 367 -5.50 -3.07 -24.66
C SER A 367 -4.33 -3.26 -25.62
N GLY A 368 -4.51 -4.04 -26.68
CA GLY A 368 -3.41 -4.39 -27.59
C GLY A 368 -2.53 -5.52 -27.06
N CYS A 369 -1.38 -5.73 -27.68
CA CYS A 369 -0.50 -6.86 -27.39
C CYS A 369 0.60 -6.52 -26.39
N LEU A 370 1.10 -7.54 -25.69
CA LEU A 370 2.28 -7.40 -24.84
C LEU A 370 3.51 -7.09 -25.70
N PRO A 371 4.25 -5.99 -25.43
CA PRO A 371 5.52 -5.72 -26.10
C PRO A 371 6.59 -6.74 -25.67
N TYR A 372 7.41 -7.20 -26.61
CA TYR A 372 8.50 -8.14 -26.31
C TYR A 372 9.54 -7.50 -25.37
N GLU A 373 9.62 -6.18 -25.36
CA GLU A 373 10.51 -5.37 -24.54
C GLU A 373 10.32 -5.60 -23.03
N ILE A 374 9.15 -6.12 -22.60
CA ILE A 374 8.95 -6.59 -21.21
C ILE A 374 9.99 -7.66 -20.85
N GLY A 375 10.37 -8.54 -21.79
CA GLY A 375 11.41 -9.54 -21.57
C GLY A 375 12.80 -8.97 -21.25
N LEU A 376 13.02 -7.66 -21.41
CA LEU A 376 14.26 -6.99 -20.99
C LEU A 376 14.32 -6.72 -19.48
N LEU A 377 13.20 -6.80 -18.77
CA LEU A 377 13.06 -6.49 -17.34
C LEU A 377 13.67 -7.57 -16.42
N ARG A 378 14.98 -7.79 -16.54
CA ARG A 378 15.69 -8.89 -15.85
C ARG A 378 15.71 -8.76 -14.32
N LYS A 379 15.58 -7.54 -13.77
CA LYS A 379 15.54 -7.28 -12.32
C LYS A 379 14.14 -7.34 -11.72
N THR A 380 13.09 -7.29 -12.54
CA THR A 380 11.71 -7.25 -12.07
C THR A 380 11.31 -8.59 -11.48
N SER A 381 10.78 -8.55 -10.26
CA SER A 381 10.33 -9.72 -9.50
C SER A 381 8.81 -9.87 -9.46
N LEU A 382 8.08 -8.79 -9.72
CA LEU A 382 6.63 -8.79 -9.79
C LEU A 382 6.15 -7.98 -10.99
N PHE A 383 5.27 -8.60 -11.80
CA PHE A 383 4.54 -7.92 -12.85
C PHE A 383 3.08 -8.39 -12.91
N ASP A 384 2.14 -7.49 -12.65
CA ASP A 384 0.71 -7.78 -12.69
C ASP A 384 -0.01 -6.86 -13.69
N VAL A 385 -0.57 -7.45 -14.75
CA VAL A 385 -1.41 -6.77 -15.75
C VAL A 385 -2.81 -7.38 -15.80
N SER A 386 -3.22 -8.08 -14.76
CA SER A 386 -4.50 -8.78 -14.70
C SER A 386 -5.69 -7.83 -14.80
N GLN A 387 -6.86 -8.35 -15.19
CA GLN A 387 -8.09 -7.56 -15.32
C GLN A 387 -7.93 -6.36 -16.26
N ASN A 388 -7.51 -6.64 -17.50
CA ASN A 388 -7.38 -5.66 -18.57
C ASN A 388 -8.04 -6.20 -19.86
N LEU A 389 -7.87 -5.48 -20.96
CA LEU A 389 -8.35 -5.85 -22.30
C LEU A 389 -7.19 -6.26 -23.23
N LEU A 390 -6.05 -6.67 -22.66
CA LEU A 390 -4.85 -7.07 -23.41
C LEU A 390 -5.13 -8.37 -24.18
N THR A 391 -4.53 -8.51 -25.35
CA THR A 391 -4.78 -9.61 -26.30
C THR A 391 -3.47 -10.13 -26.88
N GLY A 392 -3.54 -11.21 -27.65
CA GLY A 392 -2.39 -11.75 -28.36
C GLY A 392 -1.66 -12.89 -27.63
N PRO A 393 -0.63 -13.47 -28.26
CA PRO A 393 0.28 -14.40 -27.61
C PRO A 393 1.19 -13.73 -26.57
N ILE A 394 1.68 -14.52 -25.62
CA ILE A 394 2.80 -14.11 -24.76
C ILE A 394 4.09 -14.14 -25.62
N PRO A 395 4.86 -13.05 -25.71
CA PRO A 395 6.14 -13.05 -26.43
C PRO A 395 7.14 -14.06 -25.86
N GLN A 396 7.94 -14.71 -26.72
CA GLN A 396 8.99 -15.65 -26.32
C GLN A 396 10.07 -15.00 -25.45
N SER A 397 10.24 -13.67 -25.55
CA SER A 397 11.13 -12.89 -24.70
C SER A 397 10.81 -12.96 -23.20
N PHE A 398 9.60 -13.40 -22.80
CA PHE A 398 9.26 -13.59 -21.38
C PHE A 398 10.11 -14.67 -20.71
N GLY A 399 10.75 -15.56 -21.48
CA GLY A 399 11.77 -16.47 -20.98
C GLY A 399 13.06 -15.79 -20.48
N CYS A 400 13.19 -14.47 -20.64
CA CYS A 400 14.35 -13.68 -20.21
C CYS A 400 14.13 -12.97 -18.86
N LEU A 401 12.97 -13.14 -18.22
CA LEU A 401 12.61 -12.48 -16.96
C LEU A 401 13.27 -13.18 -15.75
N GLU A 402 14.59 -13.10 -15.65
CA GLU A 402 15.42 -13.92 -14.75
C GLU A 402 15.02 -13.89 -13.27
N ASN A 403 14.63 -12.73 -12.74
CA ASN A 403 14.25 -12.59 -11.33
C ASN A 403 12.74 -12.63 -11.08
N MET A 404 11.93 -12.98 -12.08
CA MET A 404 10.48 -12.97 -11.96
C MET A 404 9.99 -14.02 -10.96
N ARG A 405 9.28 -13.57 -9.93
CA ARG A 405 8.67 -14.41 -8.90
C ARG A 405 7.16 -14.46 -9.02
N TYR A 406 6.53 -13.33 -9.35
CA TYR A 406 5.07 -13.18 -9.43
C TYR A 406 4.68 -12.58 -10.77
N LEU A 407 4.13 -13.40 -11.66
CA LEU A 407 3.62 -12.94 -12.95
C LEU A 407 2.13 -13.22 -13.06
N ASN A 408 1.31 -12.17 -13.11
CA ASN A 408 -0.14 -12.30 -13.20
C ASN A 408 -0.65 -11.65 -14.50
N LEU A 409 -1.13 -12.52 -15.41
CA LEU A 409 -1.70 -12.14 -16.70
C LEU A 409 -3.20 -12.47 -16.78
N SER A 410 -3.84 -12.79 -15.66
CA SER A 410 -5.21 -13.29 -15.64
C SER A 410 -6.26 -12.27 -16.06
N TYR A 411 -7.46 -12.75 -16.40
CA TYR A 411 -8.59 -11.90 -16.80
C TYR A 411 -8.22 -10.92 -17.92
N ASN A 412 -7.71 -11.48 -19.02
CA ASN A 412 -7.38 -10.77 -20.24
C ASN A 412 -7.93 -11.56 -21.45
N LYS A 413 -7.46 -11.23 -22.64
CA LYS A 413 -7.82 -11.88 -23.90
C LYS A 413 -6.60 -12.54 -24.55
N PHE A 414 -5.62 -12.97 -23.76
CA PHE A 414 -4.42 -13.64 -24.28
C PHE A 414 -4.76 -15.01 -24.88
N TYR A 415 -4.04 -15.41 -25.93
CA TYR A 415 -4.29 -16.67 -26.63
C TYR A 415 -3.01 -17.29 -27.20
N GLY A 416 -3.14 -18.45 -27.86
CA GLY A 416 -2.00 -19.17 -28.43
C GLY A 416 -1.40 -20.16 -27.44
N ALA A 417 -0.14 -20.50 -27.62
CA ALA A 417 0.61 -21.38 -26.72
C ALA A 417 1.30 -20.58 -25.62
N VAL A 418 1.34 -21.12 -24.40
CA VAL A 418 2.18 -20.57 -23.34
C VAL A 418 3.64 -20.90 -23.65
N PRO A 419 4.57 -19.92 -23.69
CA PRO A 419 5.98 -20.18 -23.96
C PRO A 419 6.62 -21.13 -22.93
N GLU A 420 7.22 -22.22 -23.40
CA GLU A 420 7.94 -23.15 -22.51
C GLU A 420 9.16 -22.48 -21.84
N SER A 421 9.74 -21.47 -22.48
CA SER A 421 10.82 -20.67 -21.91
C SER A 421 10.38 -19.91 -20.65
N LEU A 422 9.16 -19.37 -20.62
CA LEU A 422 8.58 -18.71 -19.44
C LEU A 422 8.42 -19.72 -18.29
N CYS A 423 7.96 -20.93 -18.59
CA CYS A 423 7.77 -21.97 -17.57
C CYS A 423 9.08 -22.61 -17.06
N ARG A 424 10.23 -22.24 -17.63
CA ARG A 424 11.58 -22.64 -17.17
C ARG A 424 12.26 -21.63 -16.24
N LEU A 425 11.64 -20.47 -15.99
CA LEU A 425 12.22 -19.48 -15.08
C LEU A 425 12.36 -20.07 -13.66
N SER A 426 13.57 -19.99 -13.10
CA SER A 426 13.92 -20.67 -11.84
C SER A 426 13.37 -19.99 -10.59
N GLU A 427 13.13 -18.67 -10.64
CA GLU A 427 12.65 -17.89 -9.50
C GLU A 427 11.11 -17.82 -9.42
N LEU A 428 10.41 -18.37 -10.41
CA LEU A 428 8.96 -18.24 -10.54
C LEU A 428 8.24 -18.96 -9.38
N SER A 429 7.58 -18.18 -8.54
CA SER A 429 6.84 -18.65 -7.37
C SER A 429 5.34 -18.72 -7.65
N GLU A 430 4.83 -17.78 -8.45
CA GLU A 430 3.44 -17.73 -8.89
C GLU A 430 3.34 -17.25 -10.34
N LEU A 431 2.62 -18.01 -11.16
CA LEU A 431 2.25 -17.66 -12.52
C LEU A 431 0.75 -17.85 -12.70
N THR A 432 0.02 -16.75 -12.86
CA THR A 432 -1.44 -16.82 -12.97
C THR A 432 -1.88 -16.38 -14.36
N LEU A 433 -2.36 -17.34 -15.15
CA LEU A 433 -2.82 -17.20 -16.54
C LEU A 433 -4.33 -17.44 -16.69
N LYS A 434 -5.05 -17.60 -15.57
CA LYS A 434 -6.48 -17.92 -15.57
C LYS A 434 -7.35 -16.90 -16.32
N PHE A 435 -8.52 -17.32 -16.77
CA PHE A 435 -9.48 -16.45 -17.49
C PHE A 435 -8.87 -15.78 -18.73
N ASN A 436 -8.21 -16.57 -19.58
CA ASN A 436 -7.72 -16.16 -20.90
C ASN A 436 -8.25 -17.14 -21.97
N TYR A 437 -7.61 -17.21 -23.13
CA TYR A 437 -7.93 -18.08 -24.27
C TYR A 437 -6.69 -18.84 -24.76
N PHE A 438 -5.77 -19.19 -23.86
CA PHE A 438 -4.63 -20.05 -24.21
C PHE A 438 -5.12 -21.42 -24.67
N THR A 439 -4.44 -21.98 -25.67
CA THR A 439 -4.85 -23.23 -26.33
C THR A 439 -3.93 -24.39 -26.02
N GLN A 440 -2.69 -24.10 -25.63
CA GLN A 440 -1.63 -25.10 -25.52
C GLN A 440 -0.69 -24.76 -24.36
N VAL A 441 -0.27 -25.79 -23.64
CA VAL A 441 0.82 -25.76 -22.65
C VAL A 441 1.74 -26.94 -22.89
N GLY A 442 3.05 -26.71 -22.86
CA GLY A 442 4.05 -27.76 -23.05
C GLY A 442 4.44 -28.47 -21.74
N PRO A 443 5.43 -29.38 -21.81
CA PRO A 443 5.85 -30.20 -20.68
C PRO A 443 6.33 -29.42 -19.45
N GLU A 444 7.09 -28.33 -19.61
CA GLU A 444 7.58 -27.52 -18.50
C GLU A 444 6.44 -26.77 -17.81
N CYS A 445 5.54 -26.16 -18.58
CA CYS A 445 4.35 -25.53 -18.02
C CYS A 445 3.47 -26.54 -17.26
N ARG A 446 3.35 -27.79 -17.75
CA ARG A 446 2.62 -28.86 -17.05
C ARG A 446 3.24 -29.24 -15.72
N LYS A 447 4.57 -29.15 -15.58
CA LYS A 447 5.23 -29.33 -14.26
C LYS A 447 4.81 -28.22 -13.30
N LEU A 448 4.77 -26.97 -13.75
CA LEU A 448 4.32 -25.85 -12.92
C LEU A 448 2.85 -25.97 -12.51
N ILE A 449 1.98 -26.44 -13.40
CA ILE A 449 0.56 -26.73 -13.07
C ILE A 449 0.49 -27.79 -11.97
N LYS A 450 1.22 -28.90 -12.13
CA LYS A 450 1.24 -29.99 -11.14
C LYS A 450 1.75 -29.53 -9.76
N ASN A 451 2.71 -28.60 -9.74
CA ASN A 451 3.30 -28.07 -8.52
C ASN A 451 2.52 -26.88 -7.92
N GLY A 452 1.41 -26.46 -8.55
CA GLY A 452 0.58 -25.35 -8.08
C GLY A 452 1.17 -23.95 -8.32
N VAL A 453 2.26 -23.84 -9.09
CA VAL A 453 2.88 -22.55 -9.45
C VAL A 453 2.12 -21.89 -10.59
N LEU A 454 1.63 -22.66 -11.58
CA LEU A 454 0.88 -22.14 -12.73
C LEU A 454 -0.63 -22.40 -12.58
N ASP A 455 -1.42 -21.34 -12.46
CA ASP A 455 -2.88 -21.38 -12.61
C ASP A 455 -3.30 -21.06 -14.07
N ILE A 456 -3.77 -22.07 -14.79
CA ILE A 456 -4.22 -21.99 -16.19
C ILE A 456 -5.73 -22.25 -16.36
N LYS A 457 -6.51 -22.18 -15.27
CA LYS A 457 -7.95 -22.45 -15.33
C LYS A 457 -8.69 -21.46 -16.24
N LEU A 458 -9.82 -21.88 -16.78
CA LEU A 458 -10.72 -21.04 -17.59
C LEU A 458 -9.99 -20.44 -18.81
N ASN A 459 -9.28 -21.33 -19.52
CA ASN A 459 -8.67 -21.11 -20.82
C ASN A 459 -9.31 -22.04 -21.88
N CYS A 460 -8.67 -22.22 -23.03
CA CYS A 460 -9.11 -23.08 -24.13
C CYS A 460 -8.17 -24.28 -24.34
N VAL A 461 -7.60 -24.82 -23.25
CA VAL A 461 -6.66 -25.95 -23.30
C VAL A 461 -7.42 -27.26 -23.19
N LEU A 462 -7.71 -27.92 -24.32
CA LEU A 462 -8.67 -29.02 -24.40
C LEU A 462 -8.42 -30.22 -23.46
N ASP A 463 -7.17 -30.48 -23.09
CA ASP A 463 -6.78 -31.66 -22.32
C ASP A 463 -6.57 -31.37 -20.82
N LEU A 464 -6.97 -30.20 -20.33
CA LEU A 464 -6.90 -29.81 -18.91
C LEU A 464 -8.30 -29.63 -18.29
N PRO A 465 -8.43 -29.82 -16.96
CA PRO A 465 -9.69 -29.58 -16.27
C PRO A 465 -10.00 -28.08 -16.11
N GLU A 466 -11.26 -27.78 -15.75
CA GLU A 466 -11.74 -26.43 -15.40
C GLU A 466 -11.49 -25.38 -16.50
N GLN A 467 -11.71 -25.75 -17.77
CA GLN A 467 -11.53 -24.89 -18.93
C GLN A 467 -12.85 -24.25 -19.38
N ARG A 468 -12.75 -23.24 -20.25
CA ARG A 468 -13.91 -22.62 -20.89
C ARG A 468 -14.65 -23.66 -21.74
N SER A 469 -15.93 -23.38 -21.98
CA SER A 469 -16.71 -24.19 -22.91
C SER A 469 -16.18 -24.07 -24.33
N ALA A 470 -16.37 -25.12 -25.14
CA ALA A 470 -15.99 -25.10 -26.55
C ALA A 470 -16.64 -23.92 -27.31
N GLY A 471 -17.90 -23.59 -27.01
CA GLY A 471 -18.61 -22.47 -27.63
C GLY A 471 -18.04 -21.09 -27.29
N GLU A 472 -17.57 -20.88 -26.05
CA GLU A 472 -16.86 -19.64 -25.69
C GLU A 472 -15.52 -19.51 -26.43
N CYS A 473 -14.77 -20.60 -26.52
CA CYS A 473 -13.49 -20.64 -27.23
C CYS A 473 -13.68 -20.40 -28.74
N GLU A 474 -14.63 -21.07 -29.37
CA GLU A 474 -14.97 -20.89 -30.78
C GLU A 474 -15.40 -19.44 -31.07
N SER A 475 -16.31 -18.89 -30.25
CA SER A 475 -16.79 -17.51 -30.40
C SER A 475 -15.65 -16.49 -30.31
N PHE A 476 -14.71 -16.69 -29.38
CA PHE A 476 -13.54 -15.84 -29.26
C PHE A 476 -12.65 -15.93 -30.51
N PHE A 477 -12.36 -17.14 -30.99
CA PHE A 477 -11.45 -17.35 -32.12
C PHE A 477 -12.00 -16.88 -33.46
N LEU A 478 -13.31 -16.81 -33.63
CA LEU A 478 -13.96 -16.18 -34.79
C LEU A 478 -13.77 -14.66 -34.84
N MET A 479 -13.63 -14.02 -33.67
CA MET A 479 -13.65 -12.55 -33.53
C MET A 479 -12.34 -11.96 -32.99
N ARG A 480 -11.30 -12.77 -32.82
CA ARG A 480 -10.06 -12.32 -32.14
C ARG A 480 -9.30 -11.29 -32.97
N ASN A 481 -8.68 -10.35 -32.26
CA ASN A 481 -7.73 -9.41 -32.84
C ASN A 481 -6.32 -10.03 -32.86
N THR A 482 -5.61 -9.88 -33.97
CA THR A 482 -4.20 -10.30 -34.13
C THR A 482 -3.22 -9.20 -33.73
N CYS A 483 -2.02 -9.59 -33.30
CA CYS A 483 -0.96 -8.62 -33.07
C CYS A 483 -0.39 -8.12 -34.40
N PRO A 484 -0.18 -6.80 -34.56
CA PRO A 484 0.30 -6.24 -35.82
C PRO A 484 1.76 -6.64 -36.14
N ASP A 485 2.58 -6.87 -35.11
CA ASP A 485 4.00 -7.21 -35.23
C ASP A 485 4.28 -8.64 -34.73
N GLN A 486 3.89 -9.63 -35.54
CA GLN A 486 4.04 -11.03 -35.18
C GLN A 486 5.51 -11.45 -35.02
N LYS A 487 6.43 -10.85 -35.79
CA LYS A 487 7.87 -11.17 -35.72
C LYS A 487 8.46 -10.81 -34.35
N SER A 488 8.01 -9.71 -33.76
CA SER A 488 8.45 -9.31 -32.42
C SER A 488 8.11 -10.33 -31.34
N LEU A 489 7.05 -11.13 -31.52
CA LEU A 489 6.64 -12.14 -30.55
C LEU A 489 7.62 -13.32 -30.45
N ASP A 490 8.37 -13.60 -31.52
CA ASP A 490 9.36 -14.68 -31.57
C ASP A 490 10.79 -14.19 -31.24
N TYR A 491 10.98 -12.88 -31.08
CA TYR A 491 12.27 -12.32 -30.74
C TYR A 491 12.62 -12.58 -29.27
N ILE A 492 13.85 -13.07 -29.04
CA ILE A 492 14.36 -13.42 -27.72
C ILE A 492 15.66 -12.62 -27.49
N PRO A 493 15.68 -11.63 -26.58
CA PRO A 493 16.84 -10.75 -26.35
C PRO A 493 17.94 -11.37 -25.46
N CYS A 494 17.80 -12.62 -25.02
CA CYS A 494 18.73 -13.27 -24.10
C CYS A 494 19.10 -14.69 -24.56
N LYS A 495 20.10 -15.29 -23.92
CA LYS A 495 20.42 -16.72 -24.10
C LYS A 495 19.54 -17.56 -23.18
N ILE A 496 18.53 -18.22 -23.74
CA ILE A 496 17.70 -19.18 -23.00
C ILE A 496 18.44 -20.53 -22.97
N ASN A 497 18.78 -21.02 -21.77
CA ASN A 497 19.42 -22.33 -21.64
C ASN A 497 18.35 -23.42 -21.61
N TYR A 498 18.10 -24.03 -22.76
CA TYR A 498 17.15 -25.14 -22.92
C TYR A 498 17.65 -26.48 -22.32
N SER A 499 18.94 -26.55 -21.98
CA SER A 499 19.66 -27.74 -21.53
C SER A 499 19.91 -27.81 -20.03
N ALA A 500 19.72 -26.70 -19.30
CA ALA A 500 19.74 -26.72 -17.85
C ALA A 500 18.42 -27.32 -17.35
N SER A 501 18.48 -28.52 -16.76
CA SER A 501 17.45 -28.90 -15.79
C SER A 501 17.45 -27.84 -14.69
N PRO A 502 16.30 -27.46 -14.11
CA PRO A 502 16.29 -26.68 -12.89
C PRO A 502 17.07 -27.51 -11.86
N GLU A 503 18.35 -27.17 -11.65
CA GLU A 503 19.08 -27.69 -10.51
C GLU A 503 18.22 -27.37 -9.30
N LYS A 504 18.01 -28.39 -8.46
CA LYS A 504 17.31 -28.24 -7.20
C LYS A 504 18.05 -27.14 -6.43
N SER A 505 17.59 -25.90 -6.55
CA SER A 505 17.92 -24.87 -5.59
C SER A 505 17.48 -25.46 -4.27
N THR A 506 18.46 -25.67 -3.41
CA THR A 506 18.24 -26.09 -2.04
C THR A 506 17.16 -25.19 -1.46
N PRO A 507 16.18 -25.73 -0.72
CA PRO A 507 15.21 -24.91 -0.01
C PRO A 507 15.94 -24.27 1.17
N HIS A 508 16.87 -23.36 0.90
CA HIS A 508 17.02 -22.23 1.78
C HIS A 508 15.64 -21.59 1.77
N ARG A 509 14.97 -21.75 2.90
CA ARG A 509 13.76 -21.06 3.29
C ARG A 509 14.08 -19.56 3.26
N ARG A 510 14.25 -19.01 2.05
CA ARG A 510 14.31 -17.57 1.81
C ARG A 510 12.94 -17.11 2.25
N LEU A 511 12.93 -16.29 3.30
CA LEU A 511 11.75 -15.58 3.72
C LEU A 511 11.14 -14.98 2.44
N ILE A 512 9.92 -15.39 2.14
CA ILE A 512 9.16 -14.84 1.02
C ILE A 512 8.82 -13.43 1.49
N ASP A 513 9.67 -12.46 1.16
CA ASP A 513 9.32 -11.06 1.35
C ASP A 513 8.06 -10.82 0.53
N GLN A 514 7.00 -10.40 1.21
CA GLN A 514 5.76 -10.07 0.54
C GLN A 514 6.03 -8.90 -0.42
N PRO A 515 5.49 -8.93 -1.65
CA PRO A 515 5.69 -7.84 -2.59
C PRO A 515 5.19 -6.52 -2.02
N ARG A 516 6.02 -5.48 -2.08
CA ARG A 516 5.72 -4.19 -1.45
C ARG A 516 4.53 -3.50 -2.12
N THR A 517 4.42 -3.63 -3.43
CA THR A 517 3.35 -3.04 -4.23
C THR A 517 2.00 -3.70 -3.99
N TYR A 518 1.91 -5.00 -3.69
CA TYR A 518 0.64 -5.64 -3.35
C TYR A 518 0.07 -5.16 -2.02
N ALA A 519 0.92 -4.85 -1.03
CA ALA A 519 0.49 -4.20 0.21
C ALA A 519 -0.12 -2.79 -0.06
N ALA A 520 0.26 -2.15 -1.18
CA ALA A 520 -0.29 -0.86 -1.58
C ALA A 520 -1.74 -0.95 -2.12
N LEU A 521 -2.22 -2.14 -2.49
CA LEU A 521 -3.59 -2.37 -2.97
C LEU A 521 -4.63 -2.46 -1.85
N GLN A 522 -4.20 -2.50 -0.59
CA GLN A 522 -5.09 -2.51 0.57
C GLN A 522 -5.20 -1.09 1.14
N ARG A 523 -6.44 -0.72 1.48
CA ARG A 523 -6.73 0.50 2.23
C ARG A 523 -6.28 0.26 3.67
N HIS A 524 -5.29 1.02 4.12
CA HIS A 524 -4.84 1.02 5.51
C HIS A 524 -5.69 1.96 6.36
#